data_AF-A0A963T1B1-F1
#
_entry.id   AF-A0A963T1B1-F1
#
_cell.length_a   1.000
_cell.length_b   1.000
_cell.length_c   1.000
_cell.angle_alpha   90.00
_cell.angle_beta   90.00
_cell.angle_gamma   90.00
#
_symmetry.space_group_name_H-M   'P 1'
#
loop_
_entity.id
_entity.type
_entity.pdbx_description
1 polymer ?
#
loop_
_entity_poly.entity_id
_entity_poly.type
_entity_poly.pdbx_seq_one_letter_code
_entity_poly.pdbx_strand_id
1 'polypeptide(L)'
;MKPAAENDPMEFVAVPLPEGDPDLMAECVIEEFLLMGWSERQLMALFTHPRFRATHRIYLDRGEPHVRELIARVGSAWRPAARKDEGGTGDA
;
A
#
# COMPACT_ATOMS: atom_id res chain seq x y z
N MET A 1 6.75 23.93 6.84
CA MET A 1 7.46 23.14 5.81
C MET A 1 7.65 24.05 4.61
N LYS A 2 8.88 24.22 4.10
CA LYS A 2 9.10 25.00 2.88
C LYS A 2 8.51 24.22 1.69
N PRO A 3 7.85 24.88 0.73
CA PRO A 3 7.45 24.21 -0.51
C PRO A 3 8.71 23.74 -1.25
N ALA A 4 8.58 22.63 -1.99
CA ALA A 4 9.61 22.21 -2.92
C ALA A 4 9.91 23.36 -3.90
N ALA A 5 11.17 23.50 -4.31
CA ALA A 5 11.53 24.47 -5.33
C ALA A 5 10.83 24.09 -6.65
N GLU A 6 10.43 25.09 -7.43
CA GLU A 6 9.84 24.86 -8.75
C GLU A 6 10.86 24.13 -9.63
N ASN A 7 10.50 22.93 -10.12
CA ASN A 7 11.38 21.98 -10.84
C ASN A 7 12.55 21.43 -10.00
N ASP A 8 12.31 21.03 -8.76
CA ASP A 8 13.31 20.29 -7.96
C ASP A 8 13.70 18.97 -8.67
N PRO A 9 14.97 18.80 -9.10
CA PRO A 9 15.42 17.57 -9.74
C PRO A 9 15.31 16.33 -8.83
N MET A 10 15.23 16.54 -7.51
CA MET A 10 15.07 15.49 -6.51
C MET A 10 13.62 15.30 -6.06
N GLU A 11 12.65 15.95 -6.71
CA GLU A 11 11.24 15.69 -6.47
C GLU A 11 10.92 14.20 -6.70
N PHE A 12 10.29 13.57 -5.72
CA PHE A 12 9.86 12.18 -5.88
C PHE A 12 8.64 12.12 -6.81
N VAL A 13 8.89 11.79 -8.08
CA VAL A 13 7.85 11.61 -9.10
C VAL A 13 7.65 10.12 -9.34
N ALA A 14 6.47 9.60 -8.98
CA ALA A 14 6.10 8.24 -9.32
C ALA A 14 5.81 8.13 -10.83
N VAL A 15 6.44 7.16 -11.49
CA VAL A 15 6.26 6.89 -12.93
C VAL A 15 5.74 5.46 -13.11
N PRO A 16 4.66 5.23 -13.86
CA PRO A 16 4.19 3.89 -14.15
C PRO A 16 5.19 3.16 -15.07
N LEU A 17 5.44 1.89 -14.79
CA LEU A 17 6.22 1.03 -15.69
C LEU A 17 5.34 0.65 -16.90
N PRO A 18 5.83 0.76 -18.15
CA PRO A 18 5.03 0.50 -19.35
C PRO A 18 4.39 -0.89 -19.39
N GLU A 19 5.10 -1.94 -19.00
CA GLU A 19 4.57 -3.30 -18.89
C GLU A 19 4.28 -3.73 -17.44
N GLY A 20 4.22 -2.76 -16.50
CA GLY A 20 3.98 -3.05 -15.10
C GLY A 20 2.50 -3.31 -14.82
N ASP A 21 2.23 -4.29 -13.97
CA ASP A 21 0.89 -4.49 -13.40
C ASP A 21 0.74 -3.65 -12.13
N PRO A 22 -0.10 -2.60 -12.13
CA PRO A 22 -0.34 -1.77 -10.95
C PRO A 22 -1.00 -2.55 -9.80
N ASP A 23 -1.67 -3.66 -10.09
CA ASP A 23 -2.35 -4.46 -9.08
C ASP A 23 -1.32 -5.16 -8.18
N LEU A 24 -0.17 -5.61 -8.73
CA LEU A 24 0.93 -6.19 -7.93
C LEU A 24 1.47 -5.20 -6.90
N MET A 25 1.62 -3.92 -7.27
CA MET A 25 2.04 -2.88 -6.32
C MET A 25 0.97 -2.63 -5.26
N ALA A 26 -0.32 -2.67 -5.64
CA ALA A 26 -1.41 -2.53 -4.70
C ALA A 26 -1.50 -3.70 -3.72
N GLU A 27 -1.20 -4.93 -4.15
CA GLU A 27 -1.09 -6.10 -3.27
C GLU A 27 -0.05 -5.86 -2.17
N CYS A 28 1.16 -5.45 -2.53
CA CYS A 28 2.22 -5.15 -1.55
C CYS A 28 1.80 -4.06 -0.55
N VAL A 29 1.10 -3.01 -1.02
CA VAL A 29 0.56 -1.97 -0.14
C VAL A 29 -0.47 -2.56 0.81
N ILE A 30 -1.40 -3.38 0.32
CA ILE A 30 -2.42 -4.02 1.17
C ILE A 30 -1.74 -4.89 2.25
N GLU A 31 -0.76 -5.71 1.88
CA GLU A 31 -0.02 -6.57 2.82
C GLU A 31 0.68 -5.79 3.93
N GLU A 32 1.35 -4.68 3.59
CA GLU A 32 2.03 -3.83 4.55
C GLU A 32 1.05 -3.22 5.56
N PHE A 33 -0.12 -2.78 5.11
CA PHE A 33 -1.14 -2.22 5.98
C PHE A 33 -1.90 -3.28 6.79
N LEU A 34 -2.06 -4.50 6.26
CA LEU A 34 -2.52 -5.66 7.03
C LEU A 34 -1.55 -6.00 8.15
N LEU A 35 -0.23 -5.92 7.91
CA LEU A 35 0.80 -6.10 8.94
C LEU A 35 0.66 -5.09 10.08
N MET A 36 0.26 -3.86 9.77
CA MET A 36 -0.05 -2.82 10.75
C MET A 36 -1.43 -2.97 11.42
N GLY A 37 -2.18 -4.04 11.11
CA GLY A 37 -3.49 -4.32 11.72
C GLY A 37 -4.65 -3.51 11.14
N TRP A 38 -4.53 -3.00 9.92
CA TRP A 38 -5.60 -2.22 9.29
C TRP A 38 -6.77 -3.11 8.85
N SER A 39 -7.98 -2.61 9.03
CA SER A 39 -9.21 -3.26 8.55
C SER A 39 -9.45 -3.01 7.06
N GLU A 40 -10.28 -3.85 6.43
CA GLU A 40 -10.72 -3.68 5.03
C GLU A 40 -11.27 -2.27 4.75
N ARG A 41 -12.06 -1.71 5.67
CA ARG A 41 -12.59 -0.34 5.55
C ARG A 41 -11.47 0.71 5.50
N GLN A 42 -10.41 0.53 6.29
CA GLN A 42 -9.25 1.43 6.27
C GLN A 42 -8.42 1.24 5.01
N LEU A 43 -8.26 0.00 4.54
CA LEU A 43 -7.60 -0.30 3.26
C LEU A 43 -8.34 0.36 2.10
N MET A 44 -9.68 0.29 2.07
CA MET A 44 -10.50 0.95 1.04
C MET A 44 -10.28 2.48 0.99
N ALA A 45 -9.93 3.11 2.13
CA ALA A 45 -9.60 4.54 2.16
C ALA A 45 -8.35 4.87 1.34
N LEU A 46 -7.38 3.96 1.23
CA LEU A 46 -6.19 4.13 0.39
C LEU A 46 -6.58 4.25 -1.10
N PHE A 47 -7.64 3.56 -1.53
CA PHE A 47 -8.08 3.57 -2.93
C PHE A 47 -9.07 4.69 -3.24
N THR A 48 -9.85 5.14 -2.26
CA THR A 48 -10.89 6.17 -2.50
C THR A 48 -10.39 7.60 -2.29
N HIS A 49 -9.33 7.82 -1.52
CA HIS A 49 -8.82 9.17 -1.25
C HIS A 49 -7.82 9.68 -2.30
N PRO A 50 -8.03 10.87 -2.90
CA PRO A 50 -7.10 11.44 -3.89
C PRO A 50 -5.67 11.72 -3.42
N ARG A 51 -5.45 11.75 -2.11
CA ARG A 51 -4.11 11.92 -1.52
C ARG A 51 -3.21 10.73 -1.81
N PHE A 52 -3.77 9.54 -1.98
CA PHE A 52 -3.04 8.31 -2.29
C PHE A 52 -3.05 8.08 -3.80
N ARG A 53 -2.34 8.94 -4.54
CA ARG A 53 -2.46 9.03 -6.00
C ARG A 53 -2.34 7.68 -6.73
N ALA A 54 -1.41 6.81 -6.32
CA ALA A 54 -1.18 5.52 -6.97
C ALA A 54 -2.38 4.56 -6.82
N THR A 55 -2.79 4.26 -5.58
CA THR A 55 -3.95 3.40 -5.30
C THR A 55 -5.27 4.03 -5.74
N HIS A 56 -5.38 5.36 -5.64
CA HIS A 56 -6.55 6.08 -6.14
C HIS A 56 -6.68 6.00 -7.66
N ARG A 57 -5.56 5.98 -8.39
CA ARG A 57 -5.60 5.78 -9.83
C ARG A 57 -6.19 4.40 -10.20
N ILE A 58 -5.82 3.36 -9.46
CA ILE A 58 -6.38 2.00 -9.64
C ILE A 58 -7.89 2.01 -9.42
N TYR A 59 -8.39 2.69 -8.38
CA TYR A 59 -9.82 2.84 -8.14
C TYR A 59 -10.55 3.51 -9.31
N LEU A 60 -9.97 4.57 -9.89
CA LEU A 60 -10.55 5.27 -11.03
C LEU A 60 -10.54 4.43 -12.31
N ASP A 61 -9.47 3.66 -12.53
CA ASP A 61 -9.28 2.88 -13.75
C ASP A 61 -10.03 1.53 -13.73
N ARG A 62 -10.22 0.93 -12.55
CA ARG A 62 -10.80 -0.42 -12.38
C ARG A 62 -12.17 -0.43 -11.69
N GLY A 63 -12.47 0.61 -10.91
CA GLY A 63 -13.70 0.73 -10.13
C GLY A 63 -13.66 0.02 -8.78
N GLU A 64 -14.67 0.33 -7.97
CA GLU A 64 -14.81 -0.20 -6.61
C GLU A 64 -14.89 -1.73 -6.50
N PRO A 65 -15.65 -2.46 -7.35
CA PRO A 65 -15.78 -3.92 -7.22
C PRO A 65 -14.43 -4.63 -7.32
N HIS A 66 -13.59 -4.20 -8.26
CA HIS A 66 -12.25 -4.74 -8.45
C HIS A 66 -11.36 -4.52 -7.22
N VAL A 67 -11.39 -3.32 -6.64
CA VAL A 67 -10.60 -3.01 -5.43
C VAL A 67 -11.05 -3.85 -4.24
N ARG A 68 -12.36 -4.07 -4.08
CA ARG A 68 -12.90 -4.94 -3.02
C ARG A 68 -12.44 -6.38 -3.19
N GLU A 69 -12.50 -6.90 -4.42
CA GLU A 69 -12.01 -8.23 -4.75
C GLU A 69 -10.51 -8.37 -4.47
N LEU A 70 -9.72 -7.37 -4.85
CA LEU A 70 -8.28 -7.30 -4.59
C LEU A 70 -7.97 -7.37 -3.09
N ILE A 71 -8.61 -6.52 -2.28
CA ILE A 71 -8.42 -6.50 -0.82
C ILE A 71 -8.83 -7.83 -0.19
N ALA A 72 -9.99 -8.39 -0.59
CA ALA A 72 -10.46 -9.66 -0.08
C ALA A 72 -9.51 -10.82 -0.44
N ARG A 73 -9.03 -10.86 -1.69
CA ARG A 73 -8.08 -11.86 -2.18
C ARG A 73 -6.79 -11.83 -1.38
N VAL A 74 -6.15 -10.66 -1.27
CA VAL A 74 -4.90 -10.49 -0.51
C VAL A 74 -5.11 -10.82 0.97
N GLY A 75 -6.17 -10.29 1.59
CA GLY A 75 -6.48 -10.53 2.99
C GLY A 75 -6.72 -12.01 3.32
N SER A 76 -7.30 -12.78 2.39
CA SER A 76 -7.52 -14.21 2.58
C SER A 76 -6.23 -15.05 2.47
N ALA A 77 -5.28 -14.61 1.65
CA ALA A 77 -4.00 -15.28 1.44
C ALA A 77 -2.96 -14.89 2.50
N TRP A 78 -3.13 -13.72 3.11
CA TRP A 78 -2.14 -13.14 4.01
C TRP A 78 -2.02 -13.93 5.32
N ARG A 79 -0.77 -14.30 5.64
CA ARG A 79 -0.39 -14.87 6.94
C ARG A 79 0.79 -14.06 7.48
N PRO A 80 0.66 -13.38 8.63
CA PRO A 80 1.81 -12.71 9.22
C PRO A 80 2.85 -13.77 9.58
N ALA A 81 4.09 -13.59 9.13
CA ALA A 81 5.20 -14.37 9.65
C ALA A 81 5.23 -14.15 11.17
N ALA A 82 5.20 -15.24 11.95
CA ALA A 82 5.29 -15.15 13.40
C ALA A 82 6.51 -14.30 13.76
N ARG A 83 6.27 -13.18 14.45
CA ARG A 83 7.34 -12.35 14.99
C ARG A 83 8.22 -13.27 15.83
N LYS A 84 9.49 -13.44 15.46
CA LYS A 84 10.44 -14.03 16.39
C LYS A 84 10.50 -13.05 17.55
N ASP A 85 10.04 -13.47 18.72
CA ASP A 85 10.25 -12.71 19.94
C ASP A 85 11.75 -12.56 20.10
N GLU A 86 12.26 -11.35 19.87
CA GLU A 86 13.63 -10.99 20.22
C GLU A 86 13.71 -10.87 21.74
N GLY A 87 13.69 -12.02 22.41
CA GLY A 87 14.09 -12.17 23.81
C GLY A 87 15.60 -12.02 23.90
N GLY A 88 16.08 -10.79 23.87
CA GLY A 88 17.44 -10.45 24.29
C GLY A 88 17.58 -10.69 25.79
N THR A 89 17.97 -11.90 26.17
CA THR A 89 18.58 -12.17 27.48
C THR A 89 19.89 -11.39 27.54
N GLY A 90 19.85 -10.18 28.09
CA GLY A 90 21.03 -9.52 28.61
C GLY A 90 21.45 -10.26 29.87
N ASP A 91 22.48 -11.09 29.77
CA ASP A 91 23.19 -11.62 30.92
C ASP A 91 23.88 -10.48 31.68
N ALA A 92 23.80 -10.58 33.00
CA ALA A 92 24.23 -9.63 34.02
C ALA A 92 25.76 -9.57 34.21
#